data_AF-A0A7J6P9F5-F1
#
_entry.id   AF-A0A7J6P9F5-F1
#
_cell.length_a   1.000
_cell.length_b   1.000
_cell.length_c   1.000
_cell.angle_alpha   90.00
_cell.angle_beta   90.00
_cell.angle_gamma   90.00
#
_symmetry.space_group_name_H-M   'P 1'
#
loop_
_entity.id
_entity.type
_entity.pdbx_description
1 polymer ?
#
loop_
_entity_poly.entity_id
_entity_poly.type
_entity_poly.pdbx_seq_one_letter_code
_entity_poly.pdbx_strand_id
1 'polypeptide(L)'
;MASPRGMSGASILHRCLLGVFDFIFRHALVANDATLLEVARKLAQLSQYHSRTSRSPTRIYLVIDNIERLVEYGGDEVLECLAVIVAASPTIHLVASVDHHRSALMGNILETFAFLNIPVHTRLDYTREVMAFNGRALPAWTGLGGGRGEGCTAYGGAGLAVVLKSLTPNHLNLLKHLALLLLDTSEPDGTVPFDTLLKVTKRKAIASNHVKLKSLLTELIDHRVVIQRRAPTTGAQTYHMPYGKKQIEVISQGDFDSVDKV
;
A
#
# COMPACT_ATOMS: atom_id res chain seq x y z
N MET A 1 46.89 1.71 0.23
CA MET A 1 45.52 2.07 0.68
C MET A 1 44.98 3.12 -0.28
N ALA A 2 44.10 2.70 -1.20
CA ALA A 2 43.55 3.59 -2.22
C ALA A 2 42.48 4.50 -1.61
N SER A 3 42.71 5.82 -1.68
CA SER A 3 41.70 6.84 -1.42
C SER A 3 40.55 6.69 -2.43
N PRO A 4 39.28 6.69 -2.02
CA PRO A 4 38.16 6.65 -2.96
C PRO A 4 38.13 7.97 -3.73
N ARG A 5 38.65 7.94 -4.96
CA ARG A 5 38.58 9.05 -5.91
C ARG A 5 37.13 9.26 -6.34
N GLY A 6 36.64 10.48 -6.18
CA GLY A 6 35.71 11.08 -7.13
C GLY A 6 34.19 10.92 -6.90
N MET A 7 33.73 10.70 -5.67
CA MET A 7 32.31 10.94 -5.36
C MET A 7 32.12 12.40 -4.95
N SER A 8 31.39 13.19 -5.75
CA SER A 8 31.03 14.56 -5.36
C SER A 8 30.27 14.52 -4.03
N GLY A 9 30.47 15.51 -3.15
CA GLY A 9 29.78 15.57 -1.84
C GLY A 9 28.25 15.44 -1.97
N ALA A 10 27.70 15.93 -3.08
CA ALA A 10 26.30 15.79 -3.45
C ALA A 10 25.84 14.33 -3.63
N SER A 11 26.69 13.45 -4.19
CA SER A 11 26.36 12.03 -4.40
C SER A 11 26.31 11.22 -3.11
N ILE A 12 27.11 11.59 -2.11
CA ILE A 12 27.11 10.98 -0.78
C ILE A 12 25.86 11.42 -0.03
N LEU A 13 25.54 12.72 -0.08
CA LEU A 13 24.36 13.28 0.55
C LEU A 13 23.06 12.70 -0.02
N HIS A 14 22.99 12.52 -1.34
CA HIS A 14 21.85 11.87 -2.00
C HIS A 14 21.66 10.41 -1.55
N ARG A 15 22.74 9.62 -1.46
CA ARG A 15 22.65 8.23 -0.97
C ARG A 15 22.29 8.14 0.51
N CYS A 16 22.81 9.03 1.35
CA CYS A 16 22.44 9.10 2.76
C CYS A 16 20.97 9.50 2.94
N LEU A 17 20.47 10.47 2.18
CA LEU A 17 19.06 10.85 2.20
C LEU A 17 18.17 9.69 1.75
N LEU A 18 18.51 9.01 0.65
CA LEU A 18 17.78 7.81 0.21
C LEU A 18 17.78 6.71 1.28
N GLY A 19 18.89 6.48 1.97
CA GLY A 19 18.97 5.52 3.07
C GLY A 19 18.14 5.92 4.28
N VAL A 20 18.03 7.22 4.59
CA VAL A 20 17.18 7.73 5.66
C VAL A 20 15.70 7.63 5.29
N PHE A 21 15.33 7.95 4.05
CA PHE A 21 13.96 7.75 3.58
C PHE A 21 13.59 6.27 3.58
N ASP A 22 14.46 5.40 3.07
CA ASP A 22 14.24 3.95 3.13
C ASP A 22 14.10 3.46 4.57
N PHE A 23 14.87 4.02 5.51
CA PHE A 23 14.74 3.74 6.94
C PHE A 23 13.41 4.23 7.51
N ILE A 24 13.01 5.48 7.25
CA ILE A 24 11.72 6.03 7.72
C ILE A 24 10.57 5.20 7.13
N PHE A 25 10.57 4.94 5.82
CA PHE A 25 9.49 4.22 5.16
C PHE A 25 9.40 2.74 5.56
N ARG A 26 10.52 2.08 5.89
CA ARG A 26 10.52 0.67 6.33
C ARG A 26 10.39 0.48 7.84
N HIS A 27 10.82 1.46 8.63
CA HIS A 27 10.99 1.30 10.08
C HIS A 27 10.31 2.37 10.93
N ALA A 28 9.59 3.36 10.37
CA ALA A 28 8.86 4.36 11.15
C ALA A 28 7.91 3.74 12.19
N LEU A 29 7.28 2.61 11.87
CA LEU A 29 6.38 1.89 12.78
C LEU A 29 7.10 1.23 13.98
N VAL A 30 8.43 1.12 13.95
CA VAL A 30 9.25 0.43 14.98
C VAL A 30 10.32 1.37 15.58
N ALA A 31 10.52 2.54 14.99
CA ALA A 31 11.50 3.51 15.43
C ALA A 31 10.99 4.23 16.70
N ASN A 32 11.84 4.35 17.71
CA ASN A 32 11.57 5.19 18.88
C ASN A 32 12.11 6.61 18.68
N ASP A 33 11.63 7.57 19.46
CA ASP A 33 12.06 8.98 19.38
C ASP A 33 13.58 9.17 19.42
N ALA A 34 14.29 8.33 20.19
CA ALA A 34 15.74 8.37 20.29
C ALA A 34 16.44 8.03 18.95
N THR A 35 15.94 7.05 18.20
CA THR A 35 16.46 6.69 16.87
C THR A 35 16.19 7.78 15.84
N LEU A 36 15.00 8.38 15.86
CA LEU A 36 14.61 9.44 14.95
C LEU A 36 15.44 10.72 15.19
N LEU A 37 15.67 11.05 16.46
CA LEU A 37 16.51 12.18 16.84
C LEU A 37 17.98 11.95 16.44
N GLU A 38 18.47 10.71 16.49
CA GLU A 38 19.80 10.35 16.02
C GLU A 38 19.93 10.46 14.49
N VAL A 39 18.89 10.06 13.75
CA VAL A 39 18.80 10.27 12.29
C VAL A 39 18.81 11.77 11.97
N ALA A 40 18.00 12.56 12.67
CA ALA A 40 17.97 14.02 12.50
C ALA A 40 19.33 14.66 12.79
N ARG A 41 20.01 14.25 13.87
CA ARG A 41 21.37 14.69 14.20
C ARG A 41 22.38 14.32 13.11
N LYS A 42 22.33 13.10 12.57
CA LYS A 42 23.20 12.67 11.47
C LYS A 42 22.96 13.49 10.21
N LEU A 43 21.70 13.78 9.87
CA LEU A 43 21.36 14.66 8.75
C LEU A 43 21.86 16.10 8.96
N ALA A 44 21.70 16.64 10.17
CA ALA A 44 22.21 17.96 10.53
C ALA A 44 23.76 18.00 10.47
N GLN A 45 24.44 16.97 10.97
CA GLN A 45 25.90 16.82 10.89
C GLN A 45 26.37 16.72 9.43
N LEU A 46 25.67 15.98 8.58
CA LEU A 46 25.96 15.87 7.14
C LEU A 46 25.80 17.22 6.44
N SER A 47 24.73 17.96 6.74
CA SER A 47 24.53 19.32 6.22
C SER A 47 25.61 20.28 6.70
N GLN A 48 26.03 20.20 7.97
CA GLN A 48 27.15 20.99 8.50
C GLN A 48 28.49 20.61 7.86
N TYR A 49 28.77 19.32 7.67
CA TYR A 49 29.96 18.83 6.98
C TYR A 49 30.03 19.34 5.53
N HIS A 50 28.89 19.32 4.82
CA HIS A 50 28.80 19.85 3.47
C HIS A 50 28.92 21.38 3.44
N SER A 51 28.42 22.08 4.47
CA SER A 51 28.58 23.53 4.63
C SER A 51 30.03 23.94 4.97
N ARG A 52 30.85 23.03 5.51
CA ARG A 52 32.29 23.26 5.73
C ARG A 52 33.12 23.04 4.46
N THR A 53 32.64 22.18 3.56
CA THR A 53 33.32 21.88 2.29
C THR A 53 32.81 22.73 1.12
N SER A 54 31.70 23.45 1.29
CA SER A 54 31.11 24.35 0.31
C SER A 54 31.11 25.81 0.81
N ARG A 55 31.31 26.78 -0.08
CA ARG A 55 31.30 28.23 0.26
C ARG A 55 29.93 28.77 0.68
N SER A 56 28.86 27.98 0.52
CA SER A 56 27.50 28.32 0.90
C SER A 56 26.88 27.24 1.78
N PRO A 57 26.06 27.61 2.79
CA PRO A 57 25.33 26.64 3.60
C PRO A 57 24.47 25.76 2.68
N THR A 58 24.63 24.45 2.82
CA THR A 58 23.91 23.49 1.96
C THR A 58 22.55 23.22 2.57
N ARG A 59 21.52 23.76 1.93
CA ARG A 59 20.11 23.53 2.28
C ARG A 59 19.58 22.30 1.55
N ILE A 60 18.79 21.50 2.24
CA ILE A 60 18.14 20.30 1.73
C ILE A 60 16.65 20.61 1.63
N TYR A 61 16.09 20.54 0.43
CA TYR A 61 14.66 20.72 0.19
C TYR A 61 14.03 19.36 -0.04
N LEU A 62 13.13 18.97 0.87
CA LEU A 62 12.29 17.81 0.75
C LEU A 62 11.02 18.25 0.04
N VAL A 63 10.76 17.68 -1.14
CA VAL A 63 9.54 17.95 -1.91
C VAL A 63 8.68 16.69 -1.86
N ILE A 64 7.50 16.79 -1.27
CA ILE A 64 6.58 15.67 -1.08
C ILE A 64 5.26 16.00 -1.76
N ASP A 65 4.97 15.29 -2.85
CA ASP A 65 3.65 15.35 -3.49
C ASP A 65 2.67 14.52 -2.65
N ASN A 66 1.48 15.07 -2.37
CA ASN A 66 0.39 14.43 -1.61
C ASN A 66 0.82 13.91 -0.23
N ILE A 67 1.29 14.80 0.64
CA ILE A 67 1.81 14.44 1.98
C ILE A 67 0.80 13.68 2.84
N GLU A 68 -0.50 13.87 2.64
CA GLU A 68 -1.58 13.13 3.32
C GLU A 68 -1.48 11.62 3.12
N ARG A 69 -0.85 11.18 2.03
CA ARG A 69 -0.72 9.77 1.69
C ARG A 69 0.30 9.05 2.53
N LEU A 70 1.22 9.78 3.17
CA LEU A 70 2.18 9.17 4.09
C LEU A 70 1.47 8.44 5.23
N VAL A 71 0.29 8.93 5.65
CA VAL A 71 -0.57 8.29 6.65
C VAL A 71 -1.09 6.94 6.17
N GLU A 72 -1.36 6.78 4.87
CA GLU A 72 -1.81 5.49 4.31
C GLU A 72 -0.72 4.41 4.40
N TYR A 73 0.56 4.79 4.39
CA TYR A 73 1.68 3.87 4.39
C TYR A 73 2.15 3.46 5.79
N GLY A 74 2.09 4.37 6.76
CA GLY A 74 2.62 4.11 8.09
C GLY A 74 1.96 4.90 9.21
N GLY A 75 0.72 5.36 9.01
CA GLY A 75 -0.04 6.05 10.04
C GLY A 75 0.44 7.46 10.33
N ASP A 76 -0.07 8.01 11.41
CA ASP A 76 0.24 9.35 11.89
C ASP A 76 1.72 9.45 12.31
N GLU A 77 2.31 8.33 12.74
CA GLU A 77 3.68 8.20 13.21
C GLU A 77 4.71 8.63 12.16
N VAL A 78 4.46 8.35 10.86
CA VAL A 78 5.38 8.74 9.78
C VAL A 78 5.49 10.26 9.66
N LEU A 79 4.38 10.97 9.87
CA LEU A 79 4.36 12.43 9.81
C LEU A 79 4.97 13.06 11.05
N GLU A 80 4.75 12.47 12.23
CA GLU A 80 5.43 12.87 13.46
C GLU A 80 6.95 12.72 13.33
N CYS A 81 7.41 11.59 12.79
CA CYS A 81 8.84 11.37 12.48
C CYS A 81 9.39 12.47 11.58
N LEU A 82 8.66 12.81 10.52
CA LEU A 82 9.06 13.85 9.57
C LEU A 82 9.10 15.23 10.24
N ALA A 83 8.13 15.54 11.09
CA ALA A 83 8.07 16.79 11.85
C ALA A 83 9.28 16.94 12.76
N VAL A 84 9.64 15.89 13.52
CA VAL A 84 10.82 15.88 14.38
C VAL A 84 12.10 16.12 13.58
N ILE A 85 12.26 15.48 12.42
CA ILE A 85 13.45 15.63 11.58
C ILE A 85 13.58 17.06 11.03
N VAL A 86 12.48 17.64 10.54
CA VAL A 86 12.46 19.00 9.98
C VAL A 86 12.68 20.04 11.09
N ALA A 87 12.04 19.87 12.25
CA ALA A 87 12.20 20.77 13.39
C ALA A 87 13.62 20.75 13.99
N ALA A 88 14.27 19.58 14.00
CA ALA A 88 15.59 19.41 14.58
C ALA A 88 16.74 20.01 13.73
N SER A 89 16.51 20.36 12.46
CA SER A 89 17.57 20.83 11.57
C SER A 89 17.17 22.08 10.77
N PRO A 90 17.81 23.24 11.00
CA PRO A 90 17.49 24.47 10.27
C PRO A 90 17.89 24.45 8.79
N THR A 91 18.59 23.40 8.35
CA THR A 91 19.04 23.23 6.95
C THR A 91 18.12 22.35 6.12
N ILE A 92 17.14 21.70 6.76
CA ILE A 92 16.14 20.89 6.08
C ILE A 92 14.87 21.73 5.95
N HIS A 93 14.38 21.85 4.72
CA HIS A 93 13.14 22.55 4.42
C HIS A 93 12.18 21.58 3.75
N LEU A 94 10.90 21.67 4.10
CA LEU A 94 9.85 20.84 3.54
C LEU A 94 8.95 21.70 2.64
N VAL A 95 8.67 21.19 1.45
CA VAL A 95 7.63 21.67 0.54
C VAL A 95 6.72 20.50 0.26
N ALA A 96 5.42 20.68 0.46
CA ALA A 96 4.44 19.62 0.32
C ALA A 96 3.21 20.10 -0.43
N SER A 97 2.59 19.20 -1.22
CA SER A 97 1.24 19.40 -1.74
C SER A 97 0.23 18.58 -0.94
N VAL A 98 -1.02 19.04 -0.95
CA VAL A 98 -2.16 18.41 -0.30
C VAL A 98 -3.35 18.49 -1.25
N ASP A 99 -3.97 17.36 -1.58
CA ASP A 99 -5.13 17.33 -2.47
C ASP A 99 -6.37 16.69 -1.83
N HIS A 100 -6.18 15.77 -0.89
CA HIS A 100 -7.31 15.08 -0.29
C HIS A 100 -8.10 15.98 0.67
N HIS A 101 -9.43 16.01 0.54
CA HIS A 101 -10.32 16.80 1.40
C HIS A 101 -10.20 16.45 2.90
N ARG A 102 -9.84 15.19 3.23
CA ARG A 102 -9.61 14.77 4.62
C ARG A 102 -8.28 15.24 5.21
N SER A 103 -7.42 15.91 4.45
CA SER A 103 -6.20 16.52 4.99
C SER A 103 -6.48 17.47 6.14
N ALA A 104 -7.65 18.12 6.13
CA ALA A 104 -8.11 18.95 7.25
C ALA A 104 -8.27 18.17 8.58
N LEU A 105 -8.49 16.86 8.52
CA LEU A 105 -8.57 15.99 9.70
C LEU A 105 -7.19 15.66 10.29
N MET A 106 -6.12 15.93 9.55
CA MET A 106 -4.73 15.76 10.02
C MET A 106 -4.23 16.96 10.84
N GLY A 107 -5.13 17.89 11.19
CA GLY A 107 -4.81 19.22 11.75
C GLY A 107 -3.77 19.21 12.87
N ASN A 108 -3.92 18.36 13.88
CA ASN A 108 -3.00 18.30 15.01
C ASN A 108 -1.56 17.96 14.60
N ILE A 109 -1.39 17.10 13.59
CA ILE A 109 -0.08 16.67 13.10
C ILE A 109 0.49 17.75 12.17
N LEU A 110 -0.34 18.34 11.31
CA LEU A 110 0.10 19.43 10.43
C LEU A 110 0.47 20.69 11.21
N GLU A 111 -0.11 20.93 12.38
CA GLU A 111 0.25 22.01 13.30
C GLU A 111 1.67 21.89 13.88
N THR A 112 2.24 20.67 13.90
CA THR A 112 3.65 20.50 14.31
C THR A 112 4.62 21.08 13.28
N PHE A 113 4.17 21.28 12.05
CA PHE A 113 4.93 21.94 11.00
C PHE A 113 4.63 23.43 10.98
N ALA A 114 5.67 24.24 10.80
CA ALA A 114 5.53 25.68 10.55
C ALA A 114 5.15 25.95 9.08
N PHE A 115 4.05 25.38 8.60
CA PHE A 115 3.63 25.52 7.21
C PHE A 115 3.14 26.93 6.90
N LEU A 116 3.61 27.45 5.76
CA LEU A 116 2.98 28.57 5.08
C LEU A 116 2.03 28.01 4.02
N ASN A 117 0.72 28.08 4.29
CA ASN A 117 -0.30 27.58 3.36
C ASN A 117 -0.44 28.55 2.17
N ILE A 118 -0.13 28.08 0.97
CA ILE A 118 -0.26 28.84 -0.27
C ILE A 118 -1.33 28.17 -1.14
N PRO A 119 -2.46 28.83 -1.43
CA PRO A 119 -3.47 28.26 -2.31
C PRO A 119 -2.97 28.29 -3.76
N VAL A 120 -2.87 27.11 -4.38
CA VAL A 120 -2.44 26.96 -5.78
C VAL A 120 -3.47 26.08 -6.51
N HIS A 121 -4.25 26.69 -7.40
CA HIS A 121 -5.26 25.98 -8.19
C HIS A 121 -4.80 25.86 -9.65
N THR A 122 -4.14 24.76 -9.99
CA THR A 122 -3.53 24.56 -11.31
C THR A 122 -4.53 24.16 -12.40
N ARG A 123 -5.65 23.53 -12.03
CA ARG A 123 -6.63 22.91 -12.96
C ARG A 123 -6.02 21.87 -13.92
N LEU A 124 -4.82 21.38 -13.62
CA LEU A 124 -4.23 20.25 -14.34
C LEU A 124 -4.92 18.95 -13.92
N ASP A 125 -4.83 17.94 -14.77
CA ASP A 125 -5.36 16.62 -14.43
C ASP A 125 -4.47 15.87 -13.42
N TYR A 126 -5.07 14.87 -12.75
CA TYR A 126 -4.40 14.02 -11.77
C TYR A 126 -3.89 12.70 -12.37
N THR A 127 -3.58 12.68 -13.68
CA THR A 127 -3.24 11.42 -14.37
C THR A 127 -2.01 10.76 -13.74
N ARG A 128 -1.01 11.57 -13.35
CA ARG A 128 0.25 11.07 -12.77
C ARG A 128 0.02 10.43 -11.41
N GLU A 129 -0.78 11.05 -10.56
CA GLU A 129 -1.11 10.62 -9.21
C GLU A 129 -1.94 9.34 -9.24
N VAL A 130 -2.94 9.29 -10.14
CA VAL A 130 -3.79 8.10 -10.33
C VAL A 130 -2.99 6.93 -10.89
N MET A 131 -2.07 7.17 -11.83
CA MET A 131 -1.18 6.13 -12.34
C MET A 131 -0.20 5.64 -11.27
N ALA A 132 0.40 6.54 -10.49
CA ALA A 132 1.31 6.18 -9.40
C ALA A 132 0.61 5.29 -8.36
N PHE A 133 -0.67 5.57 -8.07
CA PHE A 133 -1.46 4.78 -7.13
C PHE A 133 -1.81 3.38 -7.65
N ASN A 134 -2.17 3.27 -8.92
CA ASN A 134 -2.76 2.04 -9.48
C ASN A 134 -1.74 1.19 -10.25
N GLY A 135 -0.47 1.20 -9.83
CA GLY A 135 0.57 0.36 -10.45
C GLY A 135 0.84 0.71 -11.91
N ARG A 136 0.82 2.00 -12.26
CA ARG A 136 1.00 2.55 -13.62
C ARG A 136 -0.11 2.19 -14.62
N ALA A 137 -1.25 1.68 -14.14
CA ALA A 137 -2.45 1.50 -14.94
C ALA A 137 -3.51 2.51 -14.51
N LEU A 138 -4.19 3.14 -15.46
CA LEU A 138 -5.38 3.93 -15.13
C LEU A 138 -6.54 2.97 -14.83
N PRO A 139 -7.27 3.14 -13.72
CA PRO A 139 -8.45 2.35 -13.44
C PRO A 139 -9.49 2.47 -14.56
N ALA A 140 -10.21 1.39 -14.86
CA ALA A 140 -11.23 1.38 -15.91
C ALA A 140 -12.33 2.44 -15.70
N TRP A 141 -12.63 2.82 -14.45
CA TRP A 141 -13.62 3.85 -14.12
C TRP A 141 -13.18 5.27 -14.53
N THR A 142 -11.89 5.51 -14.76
CA THR A 142 -11.39 6.80 -15.27
C THR A 142 -11.77 7.04 -16.73
N GLY A 143 -12.28 6.02 -17.45
CA GLY A 143 -12.58 6.10 -18.87
C GLY A 143 -11.34 6.15 -19.78
N LEU A 144 -10.14 6.20 -19.20
CA LEU A 144 -8.85 6.31 -19.88
C LEU A 144 -8.04 5.01 -19.85
N GLY A 145 -8.43 4.05 -19.00
CA GLY A 145 -7.76 2.76 -18.78
C GLY A 145 -8.28 1.64 -19.67
N GLY A 146 -7.85 1.61 -20.94
CA GLY A 146 -8.08 0.49 -21.86
C GLY A 146 -6.88 -0.45 -21.92
N GLY A 147 -6.84 -1.46 -21.05
CA GLY A 147 -5.76 -2.45 -21.07
C GLY A 147 -6.17 -3.79 -20.47
N ARG A 148 -6.78 -4.66 -21.29
CA ARG A 148 -6.97 -6.08 -21.00
C ARG A 148 -5.63 -6.82 -21.11
N GLY A 149 -4.68 -6.52 -20.24
CA GLY A 149 -3.48 -7.32 -20.08
C GLY A 149 -3.77 -8.49 -19.13
N GLU A 150 -3.49 -9.72 -19.55
CA GLU A 150 -3.41 -10.87 -18.65
C GLU A 150 -2.41 -10.53 -17.52
N GLY A 151 -2.90 -10.47 -16.29
CA GLY A 151 -2.14 -10.02 -15.11
C GLY A 151 -2.61 -8.69 -14.52
N CYS A 152 -3.50 -7.94 -15.19
CA CYS A 152 -4.21 -6.83 -14.57
C CYS A 152 -5.32 -7.41 -13.68
N THR A 153 -5.05 -7.51 -12.38
CA THR A 153 -6.07 -7.85 -11.39
C THR A 153 -7.27 -6.92 -11.58
N ALA A 154 -8.49 -7.46 -11.51
CA ALA A 154 -9.73 -6.67 -11.68
C ALA A 154 -9.82 -5.46 -10.74
N TYR A 155 -9.01 -5.49 -9.68
CA TYR A 155 -8.68 -4.40 -8.78
C TYR A 155 -7.22 -4.02 -9.06
N GLY A 156 -6.96 -2.83 -9.61
CA GLY A 156 -5.63 -2.21 -9.48
C GLY A 156 -5.23 -2.27 -7.99
N GLY A 157 -3.97 -2.56 -7.69
CA GLY A 157 -3.47 -3.15 -6.44
C GLY A 157 -3.74 -2.46 -5.09
N ALA A 158 -4.79 -1.64 -4.95
CA ALA A 158 -5.32 -1.14 -3.68
C ALA A 158 -6.83 -1.42 -3.50
N GLY A 159 -7.49 -2.01 -4.51
CA GLY A 159 -8.94 -2.20 -4.48
C GLY A 159 -9.39 -3.45 -3.71
N LEU A 160 -8.56 -4.50 -3.65
CA LEU A 160 -8.96 -5.76 -3.04
C LEU A 160 -8.97 -5.66 -1.51
N ALA A 161 -7.95 -5.08 -0.88
CA ALA A 161 -7.94 -4.89 0.58
C ALA A 161 -9.13 -4.03 1.03
N VAL A 162 -9.52 -3.02 0.25
CA VAL A 162 -10.70 -2.18 0.52
C VAL A 162 -12.00 -2.99 0.43
N VAL A 163 -12.14 -3.80 -0.62
CA VAL A 163 -13.30 -4.70 -0.75
C VAL A 163 -13.34 -5.67 0.43
N LEU A 164 -12.23 -6.31 0.78
CA LEU A 164 -12.14 -7.25 1.90
C LEU A 164 -12.51 -6.59 3.25
N LYS A 165 -12.08 -5.34 3.50
CA LYS A 165 -12.47 -4.57 4.70
C LYS A 165 -13.97 -4.32 4.82
N SER A 166 -14.68 -4.24 3.69
CA SER A 166 -16.13 -4.02 3.69
C SER A 166 -16.95 -5.29 3.90
N LEU A 167 -16.32 -6.46 3.77
CA LEU A 167 -17.01 -7.75 3.87
C LEU A 167 -17.27 -8.16 5.33
N THR A 168 -18.40 -8.84 5.55
CA THR A 168 -18.70 -9.42 6.86
C THR A 168 -17.69 -10.50 7.27
N PRO A 169 -17.50 -10.77 8.57
CA PRO A 169 -16.59 -11.83 9.03
C PRO A 169 -16.89 -13.21 8.43
N ASN A 170 -18.15 -13.50 8.10
CA ASN A 170 -18.54 -14.76 7.46
C ASN A 170 -18.03 -14.86 6.01
N HIS A 171 -18.04 -13.76 5.26
CA HIS A 171 -17.46 -13.70 3.92
C HIS A 171 -15.93 -13.87 3.98
N LEU A 172 -15.27 -13.21 4.93
CA LEU A 172 -13.82 -13.33 5.14
C LEU A 172 -13.42 -14.77 5.52
N ASN A 173 -14.16 -15.40 6.43
CA ASN A 173 -13.93 -16.80 6.79
C ASN A 173 -14.19 -17.75 5.61
N LEU A 174 -15.22 -17.49 4.80
CA LEU A 174 -15.48 -18.25 3.58
C LEU A 174 -14.29 -18.14 2.60
N LEU A 175 -13.79 -16.93 2.36
CA LEU A 175 -12.62 -16.69 1.51
C LEU A 175 -11.37 -17.39 2.02
N LYS A 176 -11.08 -17.31 3.33
CA LYS A 176 -9.96 -18.00 3.96
C LYS A 176 -10.01 -19.51 3.69
N HIS A 177 -11.17 -20.13 3.89
CA HIS A 177 -11.33 -21.57 3.67
C HIS A 177 -11.34 -21.96 2.19
N LEU A 178 -11.86 -21.11 1.31
CA LEU A 178 -11.74 -21.30 -0.13
C LEU A 178 -10.27 -21.25 -0.56
N ALA A 179 -9.50 -20.29 -0.05
CA ALA A 179 -8.06 -20.15 -0.33
C ALA A 179 -7.26 -21.37 0.15
N LEU A 180 -7.52 -21.87 1.36
CA LEU A 180 -6.90 -23.11 1.86
C LEU A 180 -7.18 -24.29 0.94
N LEU A 181 -8.43 -24.47 0.52
CA LEU A 181 -8.79 -25.54 -0.42
C LEU A 181 -8.09 -25.37 -1.77
N LEU A 182 -7.93 -24.15 -2.27
CA LEU A 182 -7.22 -23.87 -3.52
C LEU A 182 -5.72 -24.20 -3.44
N LEU A 183 -5.09 -24.00 -2.27
CA LEU A 183 -3.67 -24.32 -2.06
C LEU A 183 -3.42 -25.81 -1.84
N ASP A 184 -4.35 -26.50 -1.17
CA ASP A 184 -4.29 -27.94 -0.92
C ASP A 184 -4.62 -28.77 -2.17
N THR A 185 -5.33 -28.17 -3.13
CA THR A 185 -5.79 -28.86 -4.34
C THR A 185 -4.65 -28.96 -5.36
N SER A 186 -4.33 -30.19 -5.76
CA SER A 186 -3.39 -30.49 -6.86
C SER A 186 -4.05 -30.56 -8.24
N GLU A 187 -5.35 -30.22 -8.34
CA GLU A 187 -6.09 -30.19 -9.61
C GLU A 187 -5.46 -29.19 -10.58
N PRO A 188 -5.31 -29.54 -11.86
CA PRO A 188 -4.67 -28.71 -12.87
C PRO A 188 -5.41 -27.38 -13.11
N ASP A 189 -6.72 -27.34 -12.81
CA ASP A 189 -7.58 -26.18 -13.06
C ASP A 189 -7.66 -25.20 -11.88
N GLY A 190 -7.12 -25.55 -10.69
CA GLY A 190 -7.13 -24.68 -9.52
C GLY A 190 -8.54 -24.21 -9.12
N THR A 191 -9.52 -25.12 -9.11
CA THR A 191 -10.92 -24.79 -8.76
C THR A 191 -11.46 -25.71 -7.67
N VAL A 192 -12.44 -25.22 -6.90
CA VAL A 192 -13.09 -25.96 -5.81
C VAL A 192 -14.56 -26.23 -6.15
N PRO A 193 -15.02 -27.48 -6.13
CA PRO A 193 -16.44 -27.82 -6.33
C PRO A 193 -17.34 -27.27 -5.21
N PHE A 194 -18.57 -26.90 -5.57
CA PHE A 194 -19.57 -26.39 -4.62
C PHE A 194 -19.80 -27.33 -3.43
N ASP A 195 -19.91 -28.64 -3.67
CA ASP A 195 -20.21 -29.63 -2.63
C ASP A 195 -19.08 -29.76 -1.62
N THR A 196 -17.83 -29.66 -2.08
CA THR A 196 -16.64 -29.66 -1.22
C THR A 196 -16.66 -28.42 -0.33
N LEU A 197 -16.93 -27.25 -0.91
CA LEU A 197 -17.03 -26.00 -0.17
C LEU A 197 -18.17 -26.07 0.87
N LEU A 198 -19.35 -26.57 0.49
CA LEU A 198 -20.50 -26.73 1.39
C LEU A 198 -20.19 -27.64 2.58
N LYS A 199 -19.47 -28.74 2.35
CA LYS A 199 -19.04 -29.65 3.43
C LYS A 199 -18.09 -28.97 4.42
N VAL A 200 -17.21 -28.09 3.95
CA VAL A 200 -16.27 -27.35 4.81
C VAL A 200 -16.98 -26.22 5.55
N THR A 201 -17.80 -25.43 4.87
CA THR A 201 -18.50 -24.28 5.47
C THR A 201 -19.54 -24.71 6.49
N LYS A 202 -20.19 -25.86 6.30
CA LYS A 202 -21.06 -26.46 7.31
C LYS A 202 -20.27 -26.89 8.56
N ARG A 203 -19.14 -27.59 8.37
CA ARG A 203 -18.28 -28.04 9.48
C ARG A 203 -17.68 -26.89 10.27
N LYS A 204 -17.39 -25.77 9.62
CA LYS A 204 -16.85 -24.55 10.23
C LYS A 204 -17.92 -23.54 10.68
N ALA A 205 -19.20 -23.91 10.60
CA ALA A 205 -20.34 -23.06 10.97
C ALA A 205 -20.40 -21.69 10.26
N ILE A 206 -19.84 -21.59 9.04
CA ILE A 206 -19.84 -20.35 8.23
C ILE A 206 -21.17 -20.22 7.46
N ALA A 207 -21.63 -21.34 6.89
CA ALA A 207 -22.91 -21.43 6.20
C ALA A 207 -23.63 -22.71 6.65
N SER A 208 -24.75 -22.53 7.33
CA SER A 208 -25.54 -23.64 7.89
C SER A 208 -26.23 -24.48 6.81
N ASN A 209 -26.57 -23.87 5.68
CA ASN A 209 -27.29 -24.52 4.60
C ASN A 209 -26.82 -24.03 3.21
N HIS A 210 -27.32 -24.71 2.18
CA HIS A 210 -27.00 -24.44 0.79
C HIS A 210 -27.42 -23.01 0.36
N VAL A 211 -28.57 -22.54 0.83
CA VAL A 211 -29.10 -21.20 0.49
C VAL A 211 -28.18 -20.10 1.02
N LYS A 212 -27.73 -20.23 2.28
CA LYS A 212 -26.82 -19.28 2.89
C LYS A 212 -25.47 -19.25 2.18
N LEU A 213 -24.91 -20.42 1.83
CA LEU A 213 -23.66 -20.47 1.08
C LEU A 213 -23.79 -19.80 -0.29
N LYS A 214 -24.88 -20.05 -1.03
CA LYS A 214 -25.12 -19.38 -2.31
C LYS A 214 -25.22 -17.86 -2.14
N SER A 215 -25.94 -17.38 -1.13
CA SER A 215 -26.04 -15.94 -0.85
C SER A 215 -24.68 -15.32 -0.58
N LEU A 216 -23.82 -15.96 0.23
CA LEU A 216 -22.46 -15.46 0.48
C LEU A 216 -21.60 -15.46 -0.80
N LEU A 217 -21.73 -16.50 -1.63
CA LEU A 217 -20.99 -16.60 -2.88
C LEU A 217 -21.45 -15.58 -3.92
N THR A 218 -22.75 -15.29 -4.00
CA THR A 218 -23.28 -14.25 -4.91
C THR A 218 -22.63 -12.90 -4.62
N GLU A 219 -22.57 -12.50 -3.35
CA GLU A 219 -21.92 -11.23 -2.96
C GLU A 219 -20.43 -11.22 -3.33
N LEU A 220 -19.71 -12.32 -3.11
CA LEU A 220 -18.30 -12.45 -3.50
C LEU A 220 -18.09 -12.44 -5.03
N ILE A 221 -19.06 -12.95 -5.81
CA ILE A 221 -19.02 -12.95 -7.28
C ILE A 221 -19.33 -11.56 -7.83
N ASP A 222 -20.30 -10.85 -7.23
CA ASP A 222 -20.66 -9.48 -7.60
C ASP A 222 -19.48 -8.53 -7.38
N HIS A 223 -18.73 -8.74 -6.29
CA HIS A 223 -17.46 -8.07 -6.02
C HIS A 223 -16.26 -8.68 -6.76
N ARG A 224 -16.46 -9.58 -7.73
CA ARG A 224 -15.40 -10.23 -8.53
C ARG A 224 -14.25 -10.82 -7.70
N VAL A 225 -14.49 -11.14 -6.43
CA VAL A 225 -13.48 -11.74 -5.53
C VAL A 225 -13.37 -13.24 -5.79
N VAL A 226 -14.50 -13.84 -6.17
CA VAL A 226 -14.60 -15.25 -6.55
C VAL A 226 -15.20 -15.32 -7.94
N ILE A 227 -14.64 -16.17 -8.79
CA ILE A 227 -15.20 -16.45 -10.11
C ILE A 227 -15.80 -17.86 -10.11
N GLN A 228 -17.08 -17.92 -10.47
CA GLN A 228 -17.78 -19.16 -10.69
C GLN A 228 -17.52 -19.67 -12.12
N ARG A 229 -17.16 -20.95 -12.23
CA ARG A 229 -17.02 -21.69 -13.49
C ARG A 229 -17.93 -22.92 -13.46
N ARG A 230 -18.15 -23.51 -14.64
CA ARG A 230 -18.76 -24.83 -14.78
C ARG A 230 -17.66 -25.79 -15.21
N ALA A 231 -17.52 -26.90 -14.49
CA ALA A 231 -16.59 -27.96 -14.86
C ALA A 231 -16.93 -28.48 -16.27
N PRO A 232 -15.97 -28.55 -17.20
CA PRO A 232 -16.23 -28.97 -18.59
C PRO A 232 -16.77 -30.39 -18.69
N THR A 233 -16.35 -31.26 -17.78
CA THR A 233 -16.63 -32.70 -17.79
C THR A 233 -17.94 -33.07 -17.10
N THR A 234 -18.30 -32.40 -16.01
CA THR A 234 -19.45 -32.77 -15.16
C THR A 234 -20.57 -31.73 -15.16
N GLY A 235 -20.32 -30.53 -15.69
CA GLY A 235 -21.24 -29.39 -15.58
C GLY A 235 -21.41 -28.83 -14.16
N ALA A 236 -20.70 -29.40 -13.17
CA ALA A 236 -20.78 -29.00 -11.78
C ALA A 236 -20.25 -27.57 -11.59
N GLN A 237 -20.83 -26.85 -10.62
CA GLN A 237 -20.37 -25.50 -10.28
C GLN A 237 -19.07 -25.56 -9.49
N THR A 238 -18.04 -24.88 -10.00
CA THR A 238 -16.73 -24.76 -9.36
C THR A 238 -16.38 -23.29 -9.15
N TYR A 239 -15.55 -23.02 -8.16
CA TYR A 239 -15.18 -21.66 -7.74
C TYR A 239 -13.67 -21.53 -7.68
N HIS A 240 -13.14 -20.39 -8.11
CA HIS A 240 -11.72 -20.06 -7.99
C HIS A 240 -11.54 -18.58 -7.69
N MET A 241 -10.35 -18.22 -7.20
CA MET A 241 -9.95 -16.83 -6.98
C MET A 241 -9.08 -16.34 -8.15
N PRO A 242 -9.35 -15.16 -8.74
CA PRO A 242 -8.59 -14.64 -9.87
C PRO A 242 -7.29 -13.94 -9.45
N TYR A 243 -6.54 -14.52 -8.52
CA TYR A 243 -5.36 -13.93 -7.89
C TYR A 243 -4.13 -14.81 -8.01
N GLY A 244 -2.94 -14.21 -7.89
CA GLY A 244 -1.70 -14.96 -7.88
C GLY A 244 -1.57 -15.84 -6.64
N LYS A 245 -0.79 -16.94 -6.73
CA LYS A 245 -0.60 -17.89 -5.62
C LYS A 245 -0.20 -17.23 -4.30
N LYS A 246 0.68 -16.23 -4.34
CA LYS A 246 1.13 -15.49 -3.15
C LYS A 246 -0.02 -14.71 -2.47
N GLN A 247 -0.91 -14.10 -3.24
CA GLN A 247 -2.07 -13.39 -2.70
C GLN A 247 -3.06 -14.37 -2.07
N ILE A 248 -3.26 -15.55 -2.69
CA ILE A 248 -4.09 -16.62 -2.13
C ILE A 248 -3.47 -17.15 -0.81
N GLU A 249 -2.16 -17.28 -0.73
CA GLU A 249 -1.44 -17.65 0.51
C GLU A 249 -1.70 -16.63 1.63
N VAL A 250 -1.61 -15.32 1.35
CA VAL A 250 -1.91 -14.26 2.31
C VAL A 250 -3.38 -14.31 2.77
N ILE A 251 -4.33 -14.47 1.85
CA ILE A 251 -5.76 -14.64 2.16
C ILE A 251 -6.00 -15.89 3.02
N SER A 252 -5.29 -16.99 2.76
CA SER A 252 -5.42 -18.24 3.52
C SER A 252 -4.95 -18.11 4.97
N GLN A 253 -4.00 -17.21 5.24
CA GLN A 253 -3.54 -16.89 6.59
C GLN A 253 -4.55 -16.00 7.32
N GLY A 254 -5.35 -15.24 6.57
CA GLY A 254 -6.34 -14.29 7.08
C GLY A 254 -5.78 -12.88 7.29
N ASP A 255 -4.61 -12.60 6.70
CA ASP A 255 -4.03 -11.26 6.67
C ASP A 255 -4.60 -10.49 5.47
N PHE A 256 -5.83 -9.99 5.62
CA PHE A 256 -6.54 -9.32 4.51
C PHE A 256 -5.97 -7.92 4.20
N ASP A 257 -5.20 -7.33 5.11
CA ASP A 257 -4.62 -5.98 4.96
C ASP A 257 -3.35 -5.98 4.11
N SER A 258 -2.64 -7.11 4.07
CA SER A 258 -1.38 -7.25 3.32
C SER A 258 -1.57 -7.82 1.91
N VAL A 259 -2.80 -8.19 1.51
CA VAL A 259 -3.07 -8.86 0.21
C VAL A 259 -2.60 -8.04 -1.00
N ASP A 260 -2.72 -6.72 -0.89
CA ASP A 260 -2.35 -5.76 -1.94
C ASP A 260 -0.83 -5.43 -1.94
N LYS A 261 -0.08 -5.87 -0.93
CA LYS A 261 1.36 -5.58 -0.75
C LYS A 261 2.29 -6.65 -1.33
N VAL A 262 1.75 -7.72 -1.92
CA VAL A 262 2.47 -8.94 -2.35
C VAL A 262 2.37 -9.18 -3.85
#